data_AF-A0A0F6AQ58-F1
#
_entry.id   AF-A0A0F6AQ58-F1
#
_cell.length_a   1.000
_cell.length_b   1.000
_cell.length_c   1.000
_cell.angle_alpha   90.00
_cell.angle_beta   90.00
_cell.angle_gamma   90.00
#
_symmetry.space_group_name_H-M   'P 1'
#
loop_
_entity.id
_entity.type
_entity.pdbx_description
1 polymer ?
#
loop_
_entity_poly.entity_id
_entity_poly.type
_entity_poly.pdbx_seq_one_letter_code
_entity_poly.pdbx_strand_id
1 'polypeptide(L)'
;MASYFGTERRQGSGGTSLLYDPRARGIFYQVVVFGAVIAGIYWIVGNTITNLQRANIASGFGFLYGRAGFDISQTLIQYNSDSTYGRAFLVGLVNTLYVAALGVVTASIIGFLVGIGRLSHNWLIRNICTVYVEVFRNIPPLLVIFFWYFGVLSVLPPVRQSYSMPLSTYINNRGFFMPSPVWGEGAWAVPVALLIGILASFAVARWAKRRQMATGQPFHTIRVSAH
;
A
#
# COMPACT_ATOMS: atom_id res chain seq x y z
N MET A 1 -35.64 29.98 -85.31
CA MET A 1 -35.80 28.59 -85.79
C MET A 1 -34.45 27.92 -85.72
N ALA A 2 -34.30 26.98 -84.79
CA ALA A 2 -33.28 25.93 -84.65
C ALA A 2 -32.94 25.74 -83.17
N SER A 3 -33.67 24.78 -82.60
CA SER A 3 -33.35 24.01 -81.40
C SER A 3 -31.90 23.51 -81.38
N TYR A 4 -31.34 23.22 -80.21
CA TYR A 4 -31.11 21.84 -79.77
C TYR A 4 -30.14 21.69 -78.58
N PHE A 5 -30.57 20.76 -77.71
CA PHE A 5 -29.77 19.82 -76.92
C PHE A 5 -28.94 20.33 -75.75
N GLY A 6 -29.40 19.92 -74.57
CA GLY A 6 -28.71 20.09 -73.30
C GLY A 6 -27.47 19.22 -73.16
N THR A 7 -26.79 19.46 -72.05
CA THR A 7 -26.02 18.44 -71.34
C THR A 7 -26.07 18.80 -69.86
N GLU A 8 -26.82 18.03 -69.07
CA GLU A 8 -26.62 17.98 -67.63
C GLU A 8 -25.21 17.44 -67.36
N ARG A 9 -24.29 18.31 -66.94
CA ARG A 9 -23.02 17.84 -66.38
C ARG A 9 -23.24 17.45 -64.93
N ARG A 10 -23.27 16.14 -64.72
CA ARG A 10 -23.13 15.44 -63.43
C ARG A 10 -22.18 16.18 -62.49
N GLN A 11 -22.64 16.43 -61.27
CA GLN A 11 -21.80 16.75 -60.12
C GLN A 11 -20.74 15.65 -59.98
N GLY A 12 -19.50 15.98 -60.35
CA GLY A 12 -18.34 15.17 -60.02
C GLY A 12 -18.05 15.32 -58.54
N SER A 13 -18.24 14.23 -57.79
CA SER A 13 -17.63 14.03 -56.48
C SER A 13 -16.13 14.30 -56.60
N GLY A 14 -15.70 15.50 -56.21
CA GLY A 14 -14.30 15.84 -56.12
C GLY A 14 -13.68 15.01 -54.99
N GLY A 15 -12.97 13.95 -55.36
CA GLY A 15 -12.15 13.19 -54.42
C GLY A 15 -11.15 14.14 -53.78
N THR A 16 -11.45 14.60 -52.56
CA THR A 16 -10.52 15.39 -51.77
C THR A 16 -9.26 14.57 -51.58
N SER A 17 -8.17 15.03 -52.19
CA SER A 17 -6.84 14.45 -52.07
C SER A 17 -6.56 14.16 -50.59
N LEU A 18 -6.27 12.89 -50.27
CA LEU A 18 -5.94 12.40 -48.93
C LEU A 18 -4.85 13.24 -48.22
N LEU A 19 -4.07 14.00 -48.99
CA LEU A 19 -3.01 14.91 -48.52
C LEU A 19 -3.54 16.19 -47.85
N TYR A 20 -4.79 16.61 -48.11
CA TYR A 20 -5.40 17.81 -47.53
C TYR A 20 -6.45 17.52 -46.45
N ASP A 21 -6.76 16.24 -46.19
CA ASP A 21 -7.71 15.86 -45.14
C ASP A 21 -7.07 16.09 -43.75
N PRO A 22 -7.65 16.95 -42.89
CA PRO A 22 -7.12 17.23 -41.55
C PRO A 22 -7.02 15.97 -40.67
N ARG A 23 -7.87 14.96 -40.89
CA ARG A 23 -7.81 13.68 -40.15
C ARG A 23 -6.62 12.83 -40.59
N ALA A 24 -6.35 12.75 -41.91
CA ALA A 24 -5.23 11.99 -42.46
C ALA A 24 -3.88 12.59 -42.05
N ARG A 25 -3.75 13.93 -42.08
CA ARG A 25 -2.56 14.63 -41.59
C ARG A 25 -2.34 14.44 -40.09
N GLY A 26 -3.41 14.46 -39.29
CA GLY A 26 -3.34 14.19 -37.85
C GLY A 26 -2.78 12.80 -37.54
N ILE A 27 -3.30 11.77 -38.21
CA ILE A 27 -2.81 10.39 -38.06
C ILE A 27 -1.35 10.28 -38.51
N PHE A 28 -0.98 10.91 -39.62
CA PHE A 28 0.40 10.93 -40.12
C PHE A 28 1.37 11.51 -39.09
N TYR A 29 1.11 12.72 -38.56
CA TYR A 29 2.00 13.32 -37.56
C TYR A 29 2.02 12.53 -36.25
N GLN A 30 0.90 11.94 -35.82
CA GLN A 30 0.87 11.10 -34.63
C GLN A 30 1.76 9.85 -34.79
N VAL A 31 1.71 9.19 -35.94
CA VAL A 31 2.57 8.04 -36.26
C VAL A 31 4.04 8.46 -36.31
N VAL A 32 4.34 9.59 -36.96
CA VAL A 32 5.72 10.12 -37.05
C VAL A 32 6.27 10.46 -35.67
N VAL A 33 5.52 11.18 -34.85
CA VAL A 33 5.94 11.55 -33.49
C VAL A 33 6.08 10.31 -32.61
N PHE A 34 5.13 9.37 -32.66
CA PHE A 34 5.21 8.13 -31.90
C PHE A 34 6.43 7.29 -32.31
N GLY A 35 6.69 7.17 -33.62
CA GLY A 35 7.88 6.52 -34.15
C GLY A 35 9.17 7.20 -33.69
N ALA A 36 9.22 8.53 -33.74
CA ALA A 36 10.37 9.32 -33.27
C ALA A 36 10.61 9.12 -31.75
N VAL A 37 9.55 9.07 -30.95
CA VAL A 37 9.64 8.79 -29.51
C VAL A 37 10.18 7.37 -29.26
N ILE A 38 9.66 6.35 -29.95
CA ILE A 38 10.17 4.97 -29.82
C ILE A 38 11.64 4.90 -30.22
N ALA A 39 12.02 5.50 -31.35
CA ALA A 39 13.40 5.54 -31.82
C ALA A 39 14.31 6.25 -30.81
N GLY A 40 13.85 7.37 -30.23
CA GLY A 40 14.56 8.09 -29.18
C GLY A 40 14.75 7.26 -27.92
N ILE A 41 13.70 6.58 -27.44
CA ILE A 41 13.79 5.66 -26.28
C ILE A 41 14.77 4.53 -26.58
N TYR A 42 14.67 3.90 -27.75
CA TYR A 42 15.57 2.82 -28.15
C TYR A 42 17.03 3.28 -28.17
N TRP A 43 17.30 4.47 -28.72
CA TRP A 43 18.63 5.07 -28.76
C TRP A 43 19.17 5.37 -27.35
N ILE A 44 18.36 5.99 -26.47
CA ILE A 44 18.74 6.28 -25.09
C ILE A 44 19.06 4.99 -24.33
N VAL A 45 18.16 4.01 -24.36
CA VAL A 45 18.32 2.74 -23.65
C VAL A 45 19.56 1.99 -24.16
N GLY A 46 19.75 1.91 -25.48
CA GLY A 46 20.92 1.26 -26.07
C GLY A 46 22.22 1.96 -25.69
N ASN A 47 22.25 3.29 -25.72
CA ASN A 47 23.41 4.07 -25.30
C ASN A 47 23.69 3.89 -23.80
N THR A 48 22.67 3.93 -22.94
CA THR A 48 22.82 3.71 -21.50
C THR A 48 23.35 2.30 -21.19
N ILE A 49 22.79 1.26 -21.81
CA ILE A 49 23.26 -0.13 -21.61
C ILE A 49 24.72 -0.25 -22.02
N THR A 50 25.09 0.29 -23.18
CA THR A 50 26.47 0.26 -23.68
C THR A 50 27.43 1.00 -22.73
N ASN A 51 27.02 2.14 -22.17
CA ASN A 51 27.82 2.89 -21.19
C ASN A 51 27.95 2.15 -19.85
N LEU A 52 26.88 1.50 -19.38
CA LEU A 52 26.89 0.71 -18.14
C LEU A 52 27.76 -0.54 -18.27
N GLN A 53 27.71 -1.22 -19.41
CA GLN A 53 28.58 -2.37 -19.71
C GLN A 53 30.06 -1.98 -19.74
N ARG A 54 30.40 -0.84 -20.36
CA ARG A 54 31.76 -0.28 -20.32
C ARG A 54 32.23 0.06 -18.90
N ALA A 55 31.31 0.41 -18.01
CA ALA A 55 31.59 0.70 -16.61
C ALA A 55 31.64 -0.55 -15.70
N ASN A 56 31.50 -1.77 -16.25
CA ASN A 56 31.37 -3.02 -15.48
C ASN A 56 30.23 -3.00 -14.43
N ILE A 57 29.22 -2.17 -14.64
CA ILE A 57 28.04 -2.12 -13.78
C ILE A 57 27.06 -3.17 -14.28
N ALA A 58 26.66 -4.09 -13.40
CA ALA A 58 25.60 -5.06 -13.68
C ALA A 58 24.33 -4.30 -14.09
N SER A 59 24.02 -4.32 -15.39
CA SER A 59 22.88 -3.63 -15.97
C SER A 59 21.72 -4.61 -16.19
N GLY A 60 20.49 -4.14 -16.00
CA GLY A 60 19.27 -4.95 -16.14
C GLY A 60 18.86 -5.70 -14.87
N PHE A 61 18.02 -6.73 -15.01
CA PHE A 61 17.44 -7.50 -13.87
C PHE A 61 18.31 -8.69 -13.42
N GLY A 62 19.50 -8.88 -13.99
CA GLY A 62 20.41 -9.98 -13.64
C GLY A 62 20.80 -10.00 -12.16
N PHE A 63 20.86 -8.82 -11.52
CA PHE A 63 21.13 -8.70 -10.09
C PHE A 63 20.13 -9.46 -9.21
N LEU A 64 18.87 -9.63 -9.65
CA LEU A 64 17.85 -10.36 -8.88
C LEU A 64 18.22 -11.84 -8.66
N TYR A 65 19.07 -12.40 -9.53
CA TYR A 65 19.56 -13.77 -9.41
C TYR A 65 20.92 -13.86 -8.70
N GLY A 66 21.57 -12.72 -8.45
CA GLY A 66 22.80 -12.64 -7.66
C GLY A 66 22.52 -12.95 -6.19
N ARG A 67 23.52 -13.49 -5.49
CA ARG A 67 23.46 -13.77 -4.05
C ARG A 67 23.41 -12.46 -3.26
N ALA A 68 22.48 -12.38 -2.30
CA ALA A 68 22.27 -11.18 -1.49
C ALA A 68 23.43 -10.92 -0.51
N GLY A 69 23.94 -11.95 0.15
CA GLY A 69 25.11 -11.85 1.04
C GLY A 69 24.84 -11.20 2.39
N PHE A 70 23.58 -10.98 2.76
CA PHE A 70 23.18 -10.44 4.06
C PHE A 70 21.93 -11.17 4.62
N ASP A 71 21.82 -11.21 5.94
CA ASP A 71 20.64 -11.74 6.63
C ASP A 71 19.62 -10.64 6.92
N ILE A 72 18.33 -11.03 6.93
CA ILE A 72 17.22 -10.15 7.28
C ILE A 72 16.69 -10.57 8.65
N SER A 73 16.55 -9.62 9.57
CA SER A 73 16.17 -9.89 10.98
C SER A 73 14.80 -10.56 11.14
N GLN A 74 13.83 -10.19 10.30
CA GLN A 74 12.48 -10.76 10.29
C GLN A 74 12.18 -11.36 8.92
N THR A 75 11.82 -12.64 8.89
CA THR A 75 11.57 -13.38 7.64
C THR A 75 10.25 -14.14 7.75
N LEU A 76 9.19 -13.61 7.12
CA LEU A 76 7.90 -14.31 7.05
C LEU A 76 7.93 -15.51 6.09
N ILE A 77 8.84 -15.47 5.11
CA ILE A 77 9.13 -16.55 4.17
C ILE A 77 10.60 -16.96 4.35
N GLN A 78 10.91 -18.24 4.10
CA GLN A 78 12.27 -18.77 4.26
C GLN A 78 13.28 -17.94 3.47
N TYR A 79 14.32 -17.43 4.15
CA TYR A 79 15.38 -16.61 3.56
C TYR A 79 16.67 -16.75 4.38
N ASN A 80 17.81 -16.73 3.71
CA ASN A 80 19.14 -16.71 4.31
C ASN A 80 20.11 -15.89 3.43
N SER A 81 21.32 -15.63 3.94
CA SER A 81 22.39 -14.92 3.21
C SER A 81 22.85 -15.59 1.89
N ASP A 82 22.53 -16.86 1.66
CA ASP A 82 22.79 -17.56 0.39
C ASP A 82 21.70 -17.31 -0.66
N SER A 83 20.55 -16.76 -0.25
CA SER A 83 19.42 -16.47 -1.13
C SER A 83 19.73 -15.33 -2.11
N THR A 84 18.94 -15.26 -3.19
CA THR A 84 19.11 -14.22 -4.21
C THR A 84 18.52 -12.87 -3.79
N TYR A 85 19.00 -11.78 -4.39
CA TYR A 85 18.42 -10.44 -4.19
C TYR A 85 16.92 -10.38 -4.50
N GLY A 86 16.45 -11.11 -5.53
CA GLY A 86 15.03 -11.21 -5.85
C GLY A 86 14.22 -11.77 -4.70
N ARG A 87 14.75 -12.78 -3.99
CA ARG A 87 14.11 -13.31 -2.79
C ARG A 87 14.16 -12.32 -1.63
N ALA A 88 15.25 -11.57 -1.47
CA ALA A 88 15.36 -10.50 -0.46
C ALA A 88 14.31 -9.41 -0.66
N PHE A 89 14.06 -8.96 -1.91
CA PHE A 89 13.00 -8.00 -2.21
C PHE A 89 11.61 -8.56 -1.91
N LEU A 90 11.37 -9.84 -2.22
CA LEU A 90 10.09 -10.48 -1.90
C LEU A 90 9.86 -10.55 -0.38
N VAL A 91 10.89 -10.90 0.39
CA VAL A 91 10.83 -10.86 1.86
C VAL A 91 10.53 -9.45 2.35
N GLY A 92 11.25 -8.45 1.83
CA GLY A 92 11.03 -7.05 2.15
C GLY A 92 9.60 -6.60 1.87
N LEU A 93 9.07 -6.93 0.69
CA LEU A 93 7.70 -6.63 0.30
C LEU A 93 6.67 -7.27 1.24
N VAL A 94 6.82 -8.57 1.52
CA VAL A 94 5.93 -9.30 2.44
C VAL A 94 5.98 -8.71 3.83
N ASN A 95 7.17 -8.37 4.34
CA ASN A 95 7.34 -7.72 5.63
C ASN A 95 6.68 -6.34 5.67
N THR A 96 6.86 -5.51 4.63
CA THR A 96 6.21 -4.19 4.53
C THR A 96 4.69 -4.32 4.52
N LEU A 97 4.14 -5.25 3.75
CA LEU A 97 2.69 -5.49 3.72
C LEU A 97 2.17 -5.97 5.08
N TYR A 98 2.90 -6.87 5.73
CA TYR A 98 2.54 -7.36 7.06
C TYR A 98 2.55 -6.25 8.11
N VAL A 99 3.63 -5.46 8.18
CA VAL A 99 3.74 -4.33 9.12
C VAL A 99 2.72 -3.25 8.80
N ALA A 100 2.46 -2.95 7.51
CA ALA A 100 1.44 -1.99 7.11
C ALA A 100 0.04 -2.46 7.52
N ALA A 101 -0.30 -3.74 7.33
CA ALA A 101 -1.60 -4.28 7.73
C ALA A 101 -1.82 -4.16 9.24
N LEU A 102 -0.85 -4.60 10.06
CA LEU A 102 -0.91 -4.47 11.52
C LEU A 102 -0.94 -3.00 11.97
N GLY A 103 -0.14 -2.15 11.31
CA GLY A 103 -0.09 -0.72 11.56
C GLY A 103 -1.42 -0.04 11.28
N VAL A 104 -2.07 -0.33 10.14
CA VAL A 104 -3.37 0.23 9.78
C VAL A 104 -4.45 -0.19 10.77
N VAL A 105 -4.53 -1.47 11.13
CA VAL A 105 -5.52 -1.97 12.11
C VAL A 105 -5.32 -1.28 13.45
N THR A 106 -4.09 -1.26 13.97
CA THR A 106 -3.78 -0.70 15.29
C THR A 106 -3.96 0.82 15.31
N ALA A 107 -3.48 1.53 14.28
CA ALA A 107 -3.65 2.97 14.15
C ALA A 107 -5.12 3.37 13.99
N SER A 108 -5.94 2.56 13.32
CA SER A 108 -7.38 2.81 13.20
C SER A 108 -8.08 2.71 14.55
N ILE A 109 -7.75 1.68 15.34
CA ILE A 109 -8.33 1.50 16.69
C ILE A 109 -7.91 2.66 17.60
N ILE A 110 -6.61 2.95 17.69
CA ILE A 110 -6.10 4.02 18.55
C ILE A 110 -6.61 5.38 18.08
N GLY A 111 -6.52 5.66 16.78
CA GLY A 111 -6.97 6.92 16.19
C GLY A 111 -8.46 7.15 16.38
N PHE A 112 -9.28 6.11 16.28
CA PHE A 112 -10.72 6.19 16.56
C PHE A 112 -11.00 6.49 18.03
N LEU A 113 -10.37 5.77 18.97
CA LEU A 113 -10.53 5.99 20.41
C LEU A 113 -10.10 7.40 20.83
N VAL A 114 -8.93 7.84 20.36
CA VAL A 114 -8.41 9.20 20.61
C VAL A 114 -9.32 10.25 19.95
N GLY A 115 -9.81 9.97 18.74
CA GLY A 115 -10.76 10.83 18.02
C GLY A 115 -12.04 11.08 18.81
N ILE A 116 -12.65 10.03 19.35
CA ILE A 116 -13.82 10.13 20.24
C ILE A 116 -13.45 10.88 21.52
N GLY A 117 -12.32 10.54 22.14
CA GLY A 117 -11.85 11.18 23.37
C GLY A 117 -11.71 12.70 23.26
N ARG A 118 -11.32 13.23 22.09
CA ARG A 118 -11.25 14.67 21.83
C ARG A 118 -12.61 15.38 21.81
N LEU A 119 -13.69 14.67 21.50
CA LEU A 119 -15.06 15.19 21.53
C LEU A 119 -15.73 15.01 22.90
N SER A 120 -15.05 14.41 23.87
CA SER A 120 -15.59 14.20 25.21
C SER A 120 -15.88 15.53 25.91
N HIS A 121 -17.01 15.59 26.61
CA HIS A 121 -17.34 16.69 27.51
C HIS A 121 -16.41 16.75 28.73
N ASN A 122 -15.72 15.65 29.06
CA ASN A 122 -14.75 15.61 30.14
C ASN A 122 -13.46 16.34 29.71
N TRP A 123 -13.20 17.48 30.35
CA TRP A 123 -12.04 18.34 30.11
C TRP A 123 -10.71 17.57 30.17
N LEU A 124 -10.55 16.64 31.12
CA LEU A 124 -9.30 15.89 31.29
C LEU A 124 -9.05 14.96 30.12
N ILE A 125 -10.06 14.19 29.71
CA ILE A 125 -9.95 13.23 28.59
C ILE A 125 -9.67 14.00 27.29
N ARG A 126 -10.42 15.07 27.04
CA ARG A 126 -10.23 15.92 25.85
C ARG A 126 -8.81 16.47 25.77
N ASN A 127 -8.25 16.93 26.88
CA ASN A 127 -6.90 17.50 26.90
C ASN A 127 -5.82 16.43 26.74
N ILE A 128 -5.92 15.29 27.43
CA ILE A 128 -4.97 14.17 27.26
C ILE A 128 -4.93 13.74 25.79
N CYS A 129 -6.10 13.55 25.16
CA CYS A 129 -6.17 13.19 23.74
C CYS A 129 -5.63 14.30 22.82
N THR A 130 -5.83 15.57 23.16
CA THR A 130 -5.29 16.70 22.38
C THR A 130 -3.76 16.75 22.46
N VAL A 131 -3.19 16.65 23.67
CA VAL A 131 -1.74 16.59 23.89
C VAL A 131 -1.13 15.39 23.16
N TYR A 132 -1.74 14.20 23.28
CA TYR A 132 -1.29 13.02 22.54
C TYR A 132 -1.19 13.30 21.03
N VAL A 133 -2.26 13.81 20.41
CA VAL A 133 -2.27 14.08 18.96
C VAL A 133 -1.25 15.15 18.57
N GLU A 134 -1.14 16.23 19.32
CA GLU A 134 -0.18 17.30 19.03
C GLU A 134 1.26 16.82 19.16
N VAL A 135 1.58 16.06 20.20
CA VAL A 135 2.94 15.50 20.40
C VAL A 135 3.32 14.60 19.23
N PHE A 136 2.49 13.60 18.89
CA PHE A 136 2.83 12.66 17.83
C PHE A 136 2.85 13.27 16.43
N ARG A 137 2.10 14.36 16.18
CA ARG A 137 2.13 15.08 14.91
C ARG A 137 3.35 16.00 14.75
N ASN A 138 3.93 16.46 15.86
CA ASN A 138 5.05 17.41 15.85
C ASN A 138 6.42 16.74 16.05
N ILE A 139 6.47 15.51 16.59
CA ILE A 139 7.73 14.79 16.73
C ILE A 139 8.24 14.34 15.35
N PRO A 140 9.50 14.65 14.98
CA PRO A 140 10.11 14.10 13.77
C PRO A 140 10.15 12.56 13.82
N PRO A 141 9.67 11.84 12.80
CA PRO A 141 9.64 10.37 12.82
C PRO A 141 11.03 9.76 12.95
N LEU A 142 12.07 10.41 12.43
CA LEU A 142 13.47 9.99 12.59
C LEU A 142 13.91 9.98 14.05
N LEU A 143 13.46 10.94 14.86
CA LEU A 143 13.78 11.00 16.30
C LEU A 143 13.18 9.80 17.03
N VAL A 144 11.95 9.40 16.68
CA VAL A 144 11.30 8.21 17.25
C VAL A 144 12.12 6.96 16.92
N ILE A 145 12.54 6.81 15.65
CA ILE A 145 13.35 5.67 15.21
C ILE A 145 14.69 5.63 15.97
N PHE A 146 15.37 6.77 16.10
CA PHE A 146 16.64 6.85 16.85
C PHE A 146 16.47 6.60 18.34
N PHE A 147 15.39 7.08 18.96
CA PHE A 147 15.09 6.79 20.36
C PHE A 147 14.94 5.29 20.59
N TRP A 148 14.17 4.59 19.75
CA TRP A 148 14.02 3.15 19.88
C TRP A 148 15.33 2.41 19.61
N TYR A 149 16.06 2.77 18.56
CA TYR A 149 17.29 2.06 18.19
C TYR A 149 18.44 2.30 19.18
N PHE A 150 18.75 3.57 19.50
CA PHE A 150 19.88 3.94 20.34
C PHE A 150 19.55 4.09 21.81
N GLY A 151 18.30 4.36 22.18
CA GLY A 151 17.89 4.55 23.56
C GLY A 151 17.33 3.28 24.21
N VAL A 152 16.48 2.55 23.50
CA VAL A 152 15.79 1.37 24.08
C VAL A 152 16.49 0.07 23.70
N LEU A 153 16.67 -0.21 22.41
CA LEU A 153 17.19 -1.49 21.93
C LEU A 153 18.68 -1.69 22.23
N SER A 154 19.45 -0.60 22.34
CA SER A 154 20.89 -0.64 22.66
C SER A 154 21.19 -1.15 24.08
N VAL A 155 20.25 -0.97 25.01
CA VAL A 155 20.38 -1.37 26.42
C VAL A 155 19.99 -2.84 26.62
N LEU A 156 19.26 -3.42 25.67
CA LEU A 156 18.83 -4.82 25.72
C LEU A 156 19.99 -5.78 25.40
N PRO A 157 19.97 -7.01 25.97
CA PRO A 157 21.05 -7.96 25.77
C PRO A 157 21.13 -8.43 24.31
N PRO A 158 22.30 -8.92 23.87
CA PRO A 158 22.44 -9.55 22.57
C PRO A 158 21.58 -10.81 22.48
N VAL A 159 21.19 -11.20 21.26
CA VAL A 159 20.30 -12.35 21.00
C VAL A 159 20.70 -13.64 21.73
N ARG A 160 22.00 -13.92 21.84
CA ARG A 160 22.50 -15.13 22.53
C ARG A 160 22.27 -15.12 24.05
N GLN A 161 22.05 -13.94 24.63
CA GLN A 161 21.81 -13.72 26.06
C GLN A 161 20.42 -13.09 26.27
N SER A 162 19.46 -13.40 25.39
CA SER A 162 18.10 -12.86 25.47
C SER A 162 17.47 -13.11 26.83
N TYR A 163 16.73 -12.13 27.36
CA TYR A 163 15.93 -12.35 28.55
C TYR A 163 14.69 -13.18 28.20
N SER A 164 14.52 -14.32 28.86
CA SER A 164 13.31 -15.13 28.76
C SER A 164 12.20 -14.54 29.64
N MET A 165 11.04 -14.33 29.05
CA MET A 165 9.81 -13.86 29.68
C MET A 165 8.79 -15.01 29.76
N PRO A 166 7.70 -14.85 30.54
CA PRO A 166 6.56 -15.77 30.50
C PRO A 166 6.03 -15.98 29.07
N LEU A 167 5.29 -17.08 28.85
CA LEU A 167 4.71 -17.42 27.54
C LEU A 167 5.75 -17.67 26.44
N SER A 168 6.90 -18.26 26.78
CA SER A 168 7.98 -18.59 25.81
C SER A 168 8.42 -17.39 24.96
N THR A 169 8.36 -16.21 25.56
CA THR A 169 8.66 -14.93 24.91
C THR A 169 10.08 -14.51 25.26
N TYR A 170 10.75 -13.83 24.35
CA TYR A 170 12.13 -13.37 24.51
C TYR A 170 12.25 -11.89 24.17
N ILE A 171 13.06 -11.16 24.94
CA ILE A 171 13.42 -9.77 24.62
C ILE A 171 14.94 -9.65 24.49
N ASN A 172 15.38 -8.95 23.44
CA ASN A 172 16.79 -8.69 23.15
C ASN A 172 16.94 -7.42 22.31
N ASN A 173 18.17 -7.10 21.92
CA ASN A 173 18.49 -5.93 21.08
C ASN A 173 17.91 -5.96 19.66
N ARG A 174 17.27 -7.06 19.23
CA ARG A 174 16.46 -7.13 18.00
C ARG A 174 14.97 -6.93 18.25
N GLY A 175 14.57 -6.70 19.50
CA GLY A 175 13.20 -6.42 19.91
C GLY A 175 12.57 -7.56 20.69
N PHE A 176 11.27 -7.73 20.50
CA PHE A 176 10.42 -8.67 21.21
C PHE A 176 10.03 -9.85 20.31
N PHE A 177 10.30 -11.07 20.77
CA PHE A 177 10.00 -12.31 20.06
C PHE A 177 9.01 -13.13 20.86
N MET A 178 7.93 -13.54 20.20
CA MET A 178 6.89 -14.40 20.75
C MET A 178 6.79 -15.68 19.91
N PRO A 179 6.33 -16.79 20.51
CA PRO A 179 6.11 -18.02 19.76
C PRO A 179 5.15 -17.77 18.60
N SER A 180 5.43 -18.37 17.44
CA SER A 180 4.54 -18.26 16.28
C SER A 180 3.21 -18.95 16.58
N PRO A 181 2.07 -18.32 16.27
CA PRO A 181 0.78 -18.99 16.31
C PRO A 181 0.78 -20.13 15.28
N VAL A 182 0.62 -21.36 15.75
CA VAL A 182 0.53 -22.53 14.87
C VAL A 182 -0.94 -22.78 14.55
N TRP A 183 -1.30 -22.76 13.27
CA TRP A 183 -2.66 -23.08 12.82
C TRP A 183 -2.87 -24.58 12.91
N GLY A 184 -3.50 -25.03 14.00
CA GLY A 184 -3.93 -26.41 14.17
C GLY A 184 -5.25 -26.73 13.44
N GLU A 185 -5.69 -27.97 13.58
CA GLU A 185 -7.01 -28.39 13.10
C GLU A 185 -8.12 -27.53 13.75
N GLY A 186 -9.04 -27.01 12.92
CA GLY A 186 -10.10 -26.10 13.38
C GLY A 186 -9.72 -24.61 13.47
N ALA A 187 -8.46 -24.23 13.24
CA ALA A 187 -8.05 -22.83 13.32
C ALA A 187 -8.74 -21.92 12.26
N TRP A 188 -9.23 -22.51 11.16
CA TRP A 188 -10.07 -21.82 10.16
C TRP A 188 -11.35 -21.20 10.75
N ALA A 189 -11.84 -21.71 11.89
CA ALA A 189 -13.01 -21.17 12.57
C ALA A 189 -12.76 -19.75 13.12
N VAL A 190 -11.52 -19.38 13.43
CA VAL A 190 -11.18 -18.06 13.97
C VAL A 190 -11.47 -16.93 12.97
N PRO A 191 -10.92 -16.92 11.73
CA PRO A 191 -11.25 -15.88 10.75
C PRO A 191 -12.73 -15.92 10.34
N VAL A 192 -13.35 -17.10 10.29
CA VAL A 192 -14.79 -17.22 9.98
C VAL A 192 -15.65 -16.61 11.08
N ALA A 193 -15.37 -16.88 12.35
CA ALA A 193 -16.07 -16.29 13.48
C ALA A 193 -15.88 -14.76 13.51
N LEU A 194 -14.68 -14.27 13.21
CA LEU A 194 -14.41 -12.84 13.10
C LEU A 194 -15.26 -12.18 12.00
N LEU A 195 -15.31 -12.79 10.81
CA LEU A 195 -16.13 -12.31 9.69
C LEU A 195 -17.62 -12.32 10.04
N ILE A 196 -18.12 -13.39 10.65
CA ILE A 196 -19.51 -13.47 11.12
C ILE A 196 -19.79 -12.38 12.13
N GLY A 197 -18.88 -12.13 13.09
CA GLY A 197 -19.02 -11.06 14.07
C GLY A 197 -19.10 -9.66 13.43
N ILE A 198 -18.26 -9.39 12.43
CA ILE A 198 -18.29 -8.12 11.67
C ILE A 198 -19.61 -7.98 10.91
N LEU A 199 -20.03 -9.01 10.19
CA LEU A 199 -21.27 -9.01 9.42
C LEU A 199 -22.50 -8.86 10.32
N ALA A 200 -22.53 -9.56 11.45
CA ALA A 200 -23.59 -9.44 12.44
C ALA A 200 -23.64 -8.04 13.04
N SER A 201 -22.49 -7.48 13.42
CA SER A 201 -22.41 -6.10 13.93
C SER A 201 -22.91 -5.09 12.91
N PHE A 202 -22.53 -5.23 11.63
CA PHE A 202 -23.02 -4.38 10.55
C PHE A 202 -24.53 -4.54 10.28
N ALA A 203 -25.03 -5.78 10.30
CA ALA A 203 -26.45 -6.07 10.12
C ALA A 203 -27.29 -5.47 11.25
N VAL A 204 -26.84 -5.64 12.51
CA VAL A 204 -27.49 -5.05 13.68
C VAL A 204 -27.46 -3.53 13.61
N ALA A 205 -26.33 -2.92 13.25
CA ALA A 205 -26.23 -1.47 13.08
C ALA A 205 -27.18 -0.95 11.99
N ARG A 206 -27.28 -1.64 10.85
CA ARG A 206 -28.17 -1.27 9.74
C ARG A 206 -29.64 -1.44 10.12
N TRP A 207 -29.99 -2.53 10.81
CA TRP A 207 -31.35 -2.78 11.29
C TRP A 207 -31.76 -1.77 12.36
N ALA A 208 -30.89 -1.49 13.34
CA ALA A 208 -31.11 -0.50 14.38
C ALA A 208 -31.39 0.89 13.79
N LYS A 209 -30.61 1.29 12.77
CA LYS A 209 -30.82 2.57 12.07
C LYS A 209 -32.14 2.60 11.29
N ARG A 210 -32.50 1.51 10.59
CA ARG A 210 -33.78 1.40 9.87
C ARG A 210 -34.98 1.45 10.81
N ARG A 211 -34.90 0.73 11.94
CA ARG A 211 -35.92 0.76 12.98
C ARG A 211 -36.05 2.16 13.58
N GLN A 212 -34.94 2.82 13.92
CA GLN A 212 -34.97 4.20 14.44
C GLN A 212 -35.61 5.19 13.46
N MET A 213 -35.35 5.06 12.16
CA MET A 213 -36.00 5.89 11.14
C MET A 213 -37.51 5.63 11.01
N ALA A 214 -37.97 4.40 11.24
CA ALA A 214 -39.38 4.03 11.13
C ALA A 214 -40.18 4.30 12.41
N THR A 215 -39.60 4.06 13.59
CA THR A 215 -40.30 4.10 14.88
C THR A 215 -39.87 5.27 15.76
N GLY A 216 -38.93 6.10 15.34
CA GLY A 216 -38.39 7.25 16.08
C GLY A 216 -37.54 6.89 17.32
N GLN A 217 -37.63 5.65 17.82
CA GLN A 217 -36.91 5.20 19.01
C GLN A 217 -35.55 4.58 18.66
N PRO A 218 -34.44 5.05 19.28
CA PRO A 218 -33.12 4.45 19.10
C PRO A 218 -33.04 3.06 19.74
N PHE A 219 -32.44 2.10 19.02
CA PHE A 219 -32.10 0.80 19.58
C PHE A 219 -30.68 0.89 20.19
N HIS A 220 -30.61 0.90 21.52
CA HIS A 220 -29.35 0.99 22.25
C HIS A 220 -28.58 -0.34 22.18
N THR A 221 -27.66 -0.45 21.23
CA THR A 221 -26.82 -1.65 21.05
C THR A 221 -25.71 -1.76 22.11
N ILE A 222 -25.45 -0.69 22.86
CA ILE A 222 -24.56 -0.70 24.03
C ILE A 222 -25.30 0.05 25.14
N ARG A 223 -25.73 -0.67 26.18
CA ARG A 223 -26.14 -0.03 27.43
C ARG A 223 -24.88 0.47 28.13
N VAL A 224 -24.43 1.67 27.80
CA VAL A 224 -23.74 2.49 28.81
C VAL A 224 -24.85 3.26 29.51
N SER A 225 -25.40 2.64 30.54
CA SER A 225 -26.27 3.29 31.52
C SER A 225 -25.39 3.71 32.69
N ALA A 226 -25.27 5.01 32.92
CA ALA A 226 -25.63 5.66 34.18
C ALA A 226 -24.99 7.06 34.27
N HIS A 227 -25.87 8.07 34.30
CA HIS A 227 -25.71 9.46 34.73
C HIS A 227 -24.82 10.41 33.91
#